data_AF-A0A2D5MTH6-F1
#
_entry.id   AF-A0A2D5MTH6-F1
#
_cell.length_a   1.000
_cell.length_b   1.000
_cell.length_c   1.000
_cell.angle_alpha   90.00
_cell.angle_beta   90.00
_cell.angle_gamma   90.00
#
_symmetry.space_group_name_H-M   'P 1'
#
loop_
_entity.id
_entity.type
_entity.pdbx_description
1 polymer ?
#
loop_
_entity_poly.entity_id
_entity_poly.type
_entity_poly.pdbx_seq_one_letter_code
_entity_poly.pdbx_strand_id
1 'polypeptide(L)'
;MQLNIRKATHLQNSIKRHIDAIHLDFAKEIGTEDDIVKTLEAANETLFKTDERRNKLLTIYYNIAALIAQANAGCGITTAQAKIGFVDNRITQVEQIAKSVPLTDPKALEGYLKEVTGSVSTGVVSLDQIKQAKAELQNLKINRQQLEEEIFELMVKTEIPLTDDNVTILGQEGLI
;
A
#
# COMPACT_ATOMS: atom_id res chain seq x y z
N MET A 1 16.06 19.61 -4.73
CA MET A 1 14.66 19.75 -5.24
C MET A 1 13.66 19.38 -4.15
N GLN A 2 12.44 19.92 -4.15
CA GLN A 2 11.36 19.52 -3.22
C GLN A 2 10.27 18.71 -3.94
N LEU A 3 9.80 17.63 -3.31
CA LEU A 3 8.67 16.85 -3.80
C LEU A 3 7.67 16.62 -2.69
N ASN A 4 6.38 16.76 -2.98
CA ASN A 4 5.37 16.27 -2.04
C ASN A 4 5.40 14.74 -1.93
N ILE A 5 4.97 14.20 -0.79
CA ILE A 5 5.00 12.76 -0.51
C ILE A 5 4.31 11.97 -1.63
N ARG A 6 3.19 12.45 -2.18
CA ARG A 6 2.51 11.77 -3.30
C ARG A 6 3.42 11.61 -4.52
N LYS A 7 4.04 12.69 -4.97
CA LYS A 7 4.98 12.68 -6.10
C LYS A 7 6.20 11.82 -5.79
N ALA A 8 6.73 11.91 -4.58
CA ALA A 8 7.85 11.10 -4.12
C ALA A 8 7.54 9.59 -4.18
N THR A 9 6.37 9.16 -3.73
CA THR A 9 5.93 7.75 -3.82
C THR A 9 5.84 7.29 -5.27
N HIS A 10 5.30 8.13 -6.18
CA HIS A 10 5.27 7.81 -7.61
C HIS A 10 6.67 7.69 -8.20
N LEU A 11 7.58 8.62 -7.89
CA LEU A 11 8.97 8.59 -8.33
C LEU A 11 9.68 7.34 -7.82
N GLN A 12 9.53 7.01 -6.53
CA GLN A 12 10.08 5.79 -5.94
C GLN A 12 9.66 4.53 -6.70
N ASN A 13 8.37 4.41 -7.04
CA ASN A 13 7.85 3.28 -7.83
C ASN A 13 8.40 3.27 -9.27
N SER A 14 8.61 4.42 -9.87
CA SER A 14 9.26 4.53 -11.19
C SER A 14 10.73 4.14 -11.17
N ILE A 15 11.47 4.53 -10.13
CA ILE A 15 12.85 4.08 -9.89
C ILE A 15 12.89 2.56 -9.75
N LYS A 16 12.00 1.96 -8.94
CA LYS A 16 11.96 0.50 -8.78
C LYS A 16 11.75 -0.22 -10.10
N ARG A 17 10.83 0.26 -10.93
CA ARG A 17 10.59 -0.28 -12.28
C ARG A 17 11.82 -0.15 -13.19
N HIS A 18 12.56 0.97 -13.11
CA HIS A 18 13.81 1.13 -13.84
C HIS A 18 14.88 0.16 -13.37
N ILE A 19 15.07 0.00 -12.06
CA ILE A 19 15.99 -0.98 -11.48
C ILE A 19 15.67 -2.40 -11.95
N ASP A 20 14.38 -2.76 -11.97
CA ASP A 20 13.92 -4.10 -12.38
C ASP A 20 14.10 -4.35 -13.88
N ALA A 21 14.13 -3.28 -14.69
CA ALA A 21 14.37 -3.35 -16.12
C ALA A 21 15.86 -3.41 -16.49
N ILE A 22 16.78 -3.11 -15.56
CA ILE A 22 18.22 -3.21 -15.82
C ILE A 22 18.62 -4.70 -15.89
N HIS A 23 19.13 -5.10 -17.05
CA HIS A 23 19.67 -6.43 -17.29
C HIS A 23 21.20 -6.42 -17.13
N LEU A 24 21.74 -7.49 -16.55
CA LEU A 24 23.18 -7.70 -16.38
C LEU A 24 23.59 -8.92 -17.20
N ASP A 25 24.45 -8.71 -18.20
CA ASP A 25 24.96 -9.76 -19.07
C ASP A 25 26.22 -10.39 -18.49
N PHE A 26 26.10 -11.61 -17.96
CA PHE A 26 27.23 -12.36 -17.38
C PHE A 26 27.95 -13.26 -18.39
N ALA A 27 27.45 -13.31 -19.62
CA ALA A 27 28.00 -14.12 -20.69
C ALA A 27 28.20 -13.28 -21.96
N LYS A 28 29.28 -13.57 -22.69
CA LYS A 28 29.59 -12.93 -23.96
C LYS A 28 29.96 -14.00 -24.97
N GLU A 29 29.25 -14.03 -26.10
CA GLU A 29 29.66 -14.83 -27.26
C GLU A 29 30.86 -14.15 -27.93
N ILE A 30 31.86 -14.95 -28.31
CA ILE A 30 33.11 -14.51 -28.91
C ILE A 30 33.29 -15.25 -30.24
N GLY A 31 33.51 -14.50 -31.31
CA GLY A 31 33.77 -15.04 -32.65
C GLY A 31 35.24 -15.41 -32.85
N THR A 32 35.51 -16.22 -33.87
CA THR A 32 36.87 -16.68 -34.21
C THR A 32 37.80 -15.57 -34.73
N GLU A 33 37.25 -14.43 -35.12
CA GLU A 33 38.00 -13.27 -35.63
C GLU A 33 38.17 -12.14 -34.60
N ASP A 34 37.60 -12.31 -33.39
CA ASP A 34 37.65 -11.27 -32.36
C ASP A 34 39.00 -11.22 -31.63
N ASP A 35 39.38 -10.01 -31.19
CA ASP A 35 40.40 -9.84 -30.16
C ASP A 35 39.81 -10.26 -28.80
N ILE A 36 40.00 -11.53 -28.43
CA ILE A 36 39.40 -12.18 -27.26
C ILE A 36 39.57 -11.33 -25.99
N VAL A 37 40.78 -10.80 -25.76
CA VAL A 37 41.11 -10.05 -24.54
C VAL A 37 40.31 -8.76 -24.50
N LYS A 38 40.35 -7.97 -25.58
CA LYS A 38 39.60 -6.69 -25.63
C LYS A 38 38.09 -6.89 -25.54
N THR A 39 37.56 -7.93 -26.19
CA THR A 39 36.12 -8.23 -26.15
C THR A 39 35.67 -8.58 -24.74
N LEU A 40 36.44 -9.39 -24.01
CA LEU A 40 36.13 -9.75 -22.63
C LEU A 40 36.28 -8.56 -21.66
N GLU A 41 37.33 -7.75 -21.82
CA GLU A 41 37.53 -6.54 -21.02
C GLU A 41 36.38 -5.53 -21.20
N ALA A 42 35.97 -5.27 -22.44
CA ALA A 42 34.86 -4.37 -22.74
C ALA A 42 33.51 -4.89 -22.21
N ALA A 43 33.27 -6.21 -22.28
CA ALA A 43 32.08 -6.83 -21.70
C ALA A 43 32.07 -6.72 -20.17
N ASN A 44 33.21 -6.95 -19.53
CA ASN A 44 33.36 -6.82 -18.08
C ASN A 44 33.14 -5.37 -17.61
N GLU A 45 33.72 -4.40 -18.30
CA GLU A 45 33.53 -2.98 -18.01
C GLU A 45 32.06 -2.58 -18.16
N THR A 46 31.38 -3.07 -19.20
CA THR A 46 29.95 -2.81 -19.42
C THR A 46 29.09 -3.41 -18.29
N LEU A 47 29.38 -4.64 -17.87
CA LEU A 47 28.69 -5.30 -16.75
C LEU A 47 28.80 -4.47 -15.47
N PHE A 48 30.01 -4.08 -15.08
CA PHE A 48 30.22 -3.33 -13.83
C PHE A 48 29.71 -1.89 -13.89
N LYS A 49 29.78 -1.20 -15.03
CA LYS A 49 29.12 0.11 -15.20
C LYS A 49 27.60 0.00 -15.06
N THR A 50 27.01 -1.08 -15.57
CA THR A 50 25.57 -1.33 -15.48
C THR A 50 25.15 -1.65 -14.04
N ASP A 51 25.95 -2.44 -13.32
CA ASP A 51 25.73 -2.70 -11.89
C ASP A 51 25.90 -1.44 -11.04
N GLU A 52 26.92 -0.61 -11.32
CA GLU A 52 27.12 0.66 -10.64
C GLU A 52 25.91 1.59 -10.82
N ARG A 53 25.40 1.71 -12.05
CA ARG A 53 24.15 2.44 -12.36
C ARG A 53 22.97 1.89 -11.55
N ARG A 54 22.81 0.57 -11.52
CA ARG A 54 21.76 -0.11 -10.74
C ARG A 54 21.86 0.19 -9.26
N ASN A 55 23.07 0.16 -8.69
CA ASN A 55 23.34 0.42 -7.28
C ASN A 55 23.07 1.90 -6.91
N LYS A 56 23.42 2.85 -7.79
CA LYS A 56 23.09 4.27 -7.61
C LYS A 56 21.58 4.48 -7.51
N LEU A 57 20.81 3.92 -8.44
CA LEU A 57 19.35 3.97 -8.41
C LEU A 57 18.77 3.30 -7.14
N LEU A 58 19.33 2.16 -6.73
CA LEU A 58 18.90 1.45 -5.52
C LEU A 58 19.13 2.29 -4.26
N THR A 59 20.27 2.98 -4.17
CA THR A 59 20.57 3.90 -3.08
C THR A 59 19.56 5.04 -3.03
N ILE A 60 19.25 5.65 -4.18
CA ILE A 60 18.25 6.72 -4.27
C ILE A 60 16.86 6.22 -3.87
N TYR A 61 16.47 5.02 -4.33
CA TYR A 61 15.20 4.39 -3.97
C TYR A 61 14.99 4.32 -2.44
N TYR A 62 16.01 3.83 -1.72
CA TYR A 62 15.94 3.71 -0.27
C TYR A 62 16.09 5.04 0.47
N ASN A 63 16.85 5.99 -0.06
CA ASN A 63 16.91 7.35 0.48
C ASN A 63 15.52 8.01 0.43
N ILE A 64 14.81 7.89 -0.71
CA ILE A 64 13.44 8.38 -0.85
C ILE A 64 12.50 7.62 0.10
N ALA A 65 12.66 6.31 0.27
CA ALA A 65 11.86 5.52 1.19
C ALA A 65 11.96 6.03 2.64
N ALA A 66 13.19 6.29 3.10
CA ALA A 66 13.45 6.80 4.43
C ALA A 66 12.82 8.19 4.63
N LEU A 67 12.97 9.08 3.65
CA LEU A 67 12.37 10.42 3.70
C LEU A 67 10.84 10.38 3.73
N ILE A 68 10.21 9.54 2.90
CA ILE A 68 8.75 9.34 2.92
C ILE A 68 8.31 8.80 4.28
N ALA A 69 9.00 7.80 4.83
CA ALA A 69 8.65 7.21 6.12
C ALA A 69 8.75 8.23 7.26
N GLN A 70 9.82 9.02 7.29
CA GLN A 70 10.01 10.09 8.27
C GLN A 70 8.93 11.16 8.14
N ALA A 71 8.62 11.58 6.90
CA ALA A 71 7.61 12.60 6.66
C ALA A 71 6.19 12.10 7.03
N ASN A 72 5.85 10.87 6.67
CA ASN A 72 4.57 10.24 7.04
C ASN A 72 4.36 10.19 8.56
N ALA A 73 5.41 9.84 9.31
CA ALA A 73 5.36 9.85 10.77
C ALA A 73 5.22 11.28 11.30
N GLY A 74 5.99 12.23 10.76
CA GLY A 74 6.02 13.62 11.21
C GLY A 74 4.73 14.40 10.93
N CYS A 75 4.01 14.13 9.84
CA CYS A 75 2.77 14.83 9.49
C CYS A 75 1.49 14.09 9.89
N GLY A 76 1.62 12.93 10.56
CA GLY A 76 0.47 12.18 11.09
C GLY A 76 -0.19 11.20 10.12
N ILE A 77 0.32 11.04 8.88
CA ILE A 77 -0.18 10.03 7.93
C ILE A 77 -0.13 8.64 8.54
N THR A 78 0.96 8.27 9.23
CA THR A 78 1.08 6.96 9.88
C THR A 78 -0.03 6.74 10.92
N THR A 79 -0.41 7.78 11.65
CA THR A 79 -1.51 7.72 12.62
C THR A 79 -2.86 7.57 11.92
N ALA A 80 -3.10 8.33 10.85
CA ALA A 80 -4.32 8.22 10.05
C ALA A 80 -4.46 6.82 9.41
N GLN A 81 -3.37 6.23 8.92
CA GLN A 81 -3.34 4.85 8.41
C GLN A 81 -3.72 3.83 9.50
N ALA A 82 -3.22 3.99 10.72
CA ALA A 82 -3.61 3.13 11.84
C ALA A 82 -5.11 3.27 12.18
N LYS A 83 -5.65 4.49 12.12
CA LYS A 83 -7.10 4.73 12.30
C LYS A 83 -7.93 4.08 11.20
N ILE A 84 -7.49 4.13 9.94
CA ILE A 84 -8.15 3.40 8.84
C ILE A 84 -8.16 1.91 9.13
N GLY A 85 -7.02 1.31 9.53
CA GLY A 85 -6.95 -0.10 9.89
C GLY A 85 -7.90 -0.49 11.04
N PHE A 86 -8.07 0.39 12.03
CA PHE A 86 -9.09 0.20 13.08
C PHE A 86 -10.51 0.25 12.50
N VAL A 87 -10.82 1.26 11.69
CA VAL A 87 -12.14 1.45 11.09
C VAL A 87 -12.50 0.28 10.18
N ASP A 88 -11.57 -0.22 9.36
CA ASP A 88 -11.78 -1.38 8.49
C ASP A 88 -12.14 -2.63 9.30
N ASN A 89 -11.38 -2.92 10.36
CA ASN A 89 -11.68 -4.05 11.25
C ASN A 89 -13.04 -3.89 11.94
N ARG A 90 -13.39 -2.67 12.36
CA ARG A 90 -14.67 -2.40 13.00
C ARG A 90 -15.84 -2.52 12.01
N ILE A 91 -15.66 -2.08 10.76
CA ILE A 91 -16.62 -2.30 9.67
C ILE A 91 -16.92 -3.79 9.53
N THR A 92 -15.88 -4.63 9.45
CA THR A 92 -16.06 -6.09 9.34
C THR A 92 -16.85 -6.68 10.52
N GLN A 93 -16.56 -6.23 11.75
CA GLN A 93 -17.27 -6.70 12.94
C GLN A 93 -18.75 -6.28 12.95
N VAL A 94 -19.03 -5.01 12.70
CA VAL A 94 -20.41 -4.46 12.72
C VAL A 94 -21.24 -5.05 11.58
N GLU A 95 -20.62 -5.33 10.44
CA GLU A 95 -21.28 -5.94 9.30
C GLU A 95 -21.84 -7.34 9.62
N GLN A 96 -21.19 -8.11 10.51
CA GLN A 96 -21.71 -9.40 10.98
C GLN A 96 -23.02 -9.22 11.74
N ILE A 97 -23.11 -8.21 12.62
CA ILE A 97 -24.34 -7.89 13.37
C ILE A 97 -25.42 -7.39 12.40
N ALA A 98 -25.06 -6.48 11.49
CA ALA A 98 -25.97 -5.87 10.53
C ALA A 98 -26.59 -6.89 9.54
N LYS A 99 -25.92 -8.03 9.31
CA LYS A 99 -26.39 -9.14 8.46
C LYS A 99 -27.04 -10.29 9.24
N SER A 100 -27.09 -10.21 10.57
CA SER A 100 -27.66 -11.29 11.40
C SER A 100 -29.17 -11.47 11.16
N VAL A 101 -29.65 -12.70 11.37
CA VAL A 101 -31.09 -12.99 11.42
C VAL A 101 -31.65 -12.38 12.71
N PRO A 102 -32.79 -11.65 12.67
CA PRO A 102 -33.38 -11.08 13.87
C PRO A 102 -33.91 -12.16 14.82
N LEU A 103 -33.88 -11.84 16.11
CA LEU A 103 -34.55 -12.60 17.16
C LEU A 103 -36.06 -12.68 16.86
N THR A 104 -36.58 -13.89 16.85
CA THR A 104 -38.03 -14.14 16.78
C THR A 104 -38.67 -13.83 18.13
N ASP A 105 -39.92 -13.33 18.12
CA ASP A 105 -40.66 -13.05 19.35
C ASP A 105 -40.68 -14.29 20.28
N PRO A 106 -40.30 -14.15 21.56
CA PRO A 106 -40.24 -15.28 22.49
C PRO A 106 -41.57 -16.01 22.67
N LYS A 107 -42.72 -15.31 22.66
CA LYS A 107 -44.03 -15.97 22.81
C LYS A 107 -44.39 -16.77 21.56
N ALA A 108 -44.03 -16.27 20.38
CA ALA A 108 -44.20 -17.02 19.14
C ALA A 108 -43.32 -18.29 19.12
N LEU A 109 -42.07 -18.20 19.60
CA LEU A 109 -41.18 -19.36 19.75
C LEU A 109 -41.73 -20.37 20.76
N GLU A 110 -42.20 -19.91 21.92
CA GLU A 110 -42.84 -20.77 22.94
C GLU A 110 -44.08 -21.48 22.40
N GLY A 111 -44.91 -20.79 21.62
CA GLY A 111 -46.08 -21.37 20.97
C GLY A 111 -45.67 -22.50 20.00
N TYR A 112 -44.72 -22.22 19.11
CA TYR A 112 -44.26 -23.19 18.13
C TYR A 112 -43.59 -24.40 18.75
N LEU A 113 -42.76 -24.22 19.79
CA LEU A 113 -42.08 -25.31 20.49
C LEU A 113 -43.03 -26.29 21.20
N LYS A 114 -44.28 -25.90 21.47
CA LYS A 114 -45.31 -26.81 21.99
C LYS A 114 -45.88 -27.75 20.92
N GLU A 115 -45.75 -27.38 19.64
CA GLU A 115 -46.34 -28.11 18.51
C GLU A 115 -45.35 -29.03 17.78
N VAL A 116 -44.05 -28.88 18.05
CA VAL A 116 -42.98 -29.66 17.39
C VAL A 116 -42.15 -30.48 18.39
N THR A 117 -41.69 -31.65 17.97
CA THR A 117 -40.66 -32.42 18.69
C THR A 117 -39.28 -32.09 18.12
N GLY A 118 -38.42 -31.39 18.87
CA GLY A 118 -37.05 -31.06 18.43
C GLY A 118 -36.60 -29.67 18.88
N SER A 119 -35.68 -29.06 18.12
CA SER A 119 -35.13 -27.72 18.36
C SER A 119 -35.43 -26.77 17.20
N VAL A 120 -35.54 -25.46 17.49
CA VAL A 120 -35.78 -24.41 16.49
C VAL A 120 -34.61 -23.44 16.47
N SER A 121 -34.23 -22.96 15.29
CA SER A 121 -33.20 -21.94 15.11
C SER A 121 -33.83 -20.54 15.08
N THR A 122 -33.24 -19.59 15.81
CA THR A 122 -33.64 -18.18 15.80
C THR A 122 -32.39 -17.29 15.98
N GLY A 123 -32.52 -16.01 15.61
CA GLY A 123 -31.49 -15.02 15.89
C GLY A 123 -31.42 -14.67 17.38
N VAL A 124 -30.33 -14.02 17.80
CA VAL A 124 -30.16 -13.52 19.18
C VAL A 124 -30.11 -11.99 19.25
N VAL A 125 -30.17 -11.31 18.09
CA VAL A 125 -30.07 -9.86 17.97
C VAL A 125 -31.43 -9.29 17.59
N SER A 126 -31.90 -8.25 18.27
CA SER A 126 -33.18 -7.63 17.95
C SER A 126 -33.14 -6.90 16.60
N LEU A 127 -34.31 -6.69 15.99
CA LEU A 127 -34.41 -5.90 14.76
C LEU A 127 -33.86 -4.47 14.94
N ASP A 128 -34.04 -3.87 16.12
CA ASP A 128 -33.55 -2.52 16.40
C ASP A 128 -32.04 -2.49 16.58
N GLN A 129 -31.43 -3.50 17.20
CA GLN A 129 -29.98 -3.66 17.25
C GLN A 129 -29.39 -3.84 15.84
N ILE A 130 -30.05 -4.60 14.96
CA ILE A 130 -29.64 -4.72 13.54
C ILE A 130 -29.72 -3.38 12.82
N LYS A 131 -30.77 -2.58 13.05
CA LYS A 131 -30.90 -1.23 12.47
C LYS A 131 -29.80 -0.30 12.99
N GLN A 132 -29.50 -0.31 14.28
CA GLN A 132 -28.41 0.46 14.88
C GLN A 132 -27.07 0.07 14.29
N ALA A 133 -26.79 -1.23 14.13
CA ALA A 133 -25.58 -1.72 13.48
C ALA A 133 -25.46 -1.25 12.03
N LYS A 134 -26.56 -1.24 11.26
CA LYS A 134 -26.58 -0.69 9.90
C LYS A 134 -26.27 0.81 9.87
N ALA A 135 -26.79 1.58 10.84
CA ALA A 135 -26.49 3.01 10.95
C ALA A 135 -25.03 3.27 11.34
N GLU A 136 -24.50 2.53 12.33
CA GLU A 136 -23.08 2.58 12.70
C GLU A 136 -22.18 2.25 11.51
N LEU A 137 -22.53 1.21 10.73
CA LEU A 137 -21.78 0.81 9.53
C LEU A 137 -21.67 1.95 8.51
N GLN A 138 -22.73 2.73 8.31
CA GLN A 138 -22.69 3.89 7.41
C GLN A 138 -21.77 4.98 7.95
N ASN A 139 -21.85 5.28 9.25
CA ASN A 139 -20.98 6.27 9.88
C ASN A 139 -19.50 5.86 9.82
N LEU A 140 -19.19 4.57 10.00
CA LEU A 140 -17.83 4.05 9.87
C LEU A 140 -17.28 4.20 8.45
N LYS A 141 -18.11 3.95 7.42
CA LYS A 141 -17.71 4.15 6.02
C LYS A 141 -17.42 5.62 5.70
N ILE A 142 -18.23 6.54 6.23
CA ILE A 142 -18.00 7.99 6.09
C ILE A 142 -16.70 8.38 6.78
N ASN A 143 -16.48 7.93 8.03
CA ASN A 143 -15.25 8.20 8.76
C ASN A 143 -14.01 7.66 8.02
N ARG A 144 -14.11 6.45 7.46
CA ARG A 144 -13.04 5.87 6.63
C ARG A 144 -12.67 6.78 5.46
N GLN A 145 -13.68 7.28 4.72
CA GLN A 145 -13.46 8.20 3.60
C GLN A 145 -12.80 9.50 4.05
N GLN A 146 -13.25 10.08 5.17
CA GLN A 146 -12.65 11.31 5.72
C GLN A 146 -11.17 11.13 6.07
N LEU A 147 -10.79 9.97 6.62
CA LEU A 147 -9.39 9.64 6.89
C LEU A 147 -8.56 9.49 5.61
N GLU A 148 -9.15 8.93 4.54
CA GLU A 148 -8.48 8.83 3.24
C GLU A 148 -8.24 10.21 2.61
N GLU A 149 -9.22 11.11 2.72
CA GLU A 149 -9.11 12.51 2.29
C GLU A 149 -8.04 13.26 3.11
N GLU A 150 -8.01 13.08 4.43
CA GLU A 150 -6.98 13.65 5.31
C GLU A 150 -5.57 13.18 4.89
N ILE A 151 -5.38 11.88 4.67
CA ILE A 151 -4.10 11.33 4.18
C ILE A 151 -3.72 11.97 2.84
N PHE A 152 -4.66 12.05 1.90
CA PHE A 152 -4.39 12.63 0.59
C PHE A 152 -3.94 14.09 0.71
N GLU A 153 -4.62 14.89 1.52
CA GLU A 153 -4.24 16.28 1.77
C GLU A 153 -2.84 16.38 2.37
N LEU A 154 -2.54 15.58 3.40
CA LEU A 154 -1.23 15.54 4.04
C LEU A 154 -0.14 15.15 3.04
N MET A 155 -0.40 14.17 2.17
CA MET A 155 0.55 13.73 1.15
C MET A 155 0.85 14.80 0.10
N VAL A 156 -0.10 15.70 -0.17
CA VAL A 156 0.08 16.80 -1.13
C VAL A 156 0.74 18.02 -0.47
N LYS A 157 0.44 18.30 0.80
CA LYS A 157 0.97 19.45 1.56
C LYS A 157 2.38 19.21 2.12
N THR A 158 2.74 17.96 2.41
CA THR A 158 4.02 17.63 3.03
C THR A 158 5.07 17.39 1.95
N GLU A 159 6.17 18.13 2.01
CA GLU A 159 7.31 18.01 1.10
C GLU A 159 8.46 17.26 1.74
N ILE A 160 9.22 16.56 0.90
CA ILE A 160 10.50 15.94 1.24
C ILE A 160 11.62 16.49 0.34
N PRO A 161 12.82 16.72 0.89
CA PRO A 161 13.95 17.20 0.12
C PRO A 161 14.66 16.06 -0.61
N LEU A 162 14.93 16.25 -1.90
CA LEU A 162 15.92 15.46 -2.64
C LEU A 162 17.24 16.23 -2.70
N THR A 163 18.33 15.52 -2.40
CA THR A 163 19.70 16.04 -2.55
C THR A 163 20.04 16.31 -4.00
N ASP A 164 20.94 17.25 -4.25
CA ASP A 164 21.32 17.64 -5.61
C ASP A 164 21.95 16.46 -6.38
N ASP A 165 22.77 15.65 -5.71
CA ASP A 165 23.33 14.42 -6.30
C ASP A 165 22.23 13.45 -6.78
N ASN A 166 21.17 13.27 -5.98
CA ASN A 166 20.05 12.40 -6.37
C ASN A 166 19.31 13.00 -7.57
N VAL A 167 19.12 14.33 -7.61
CA VAL A 167 18.48 15.02 -8.72
C VAL A 167 19.30 14.87 -10.00
N THR A 168 20.62 15.02 -9.92
CA THR A 168 21.52 14.84 -11.07
C THR A 168 21.43 13.42 -11.63
N ILE A 169 21.52 12.39 -10.78
CA ILE A 169 21.44 11.00 -11.23
C ILE A 169 20.07 10.71 -11.82
N LEU A 170 18.98 11.12 -11.17
CA LEU A 170 17.63 10.89 -11.68
C LEU A 170 17.37 11.61 -13.02
N GLY A 171 17.94 12.81 -13.22
CA GLY A 171 17.86 13.54 -14.48
C GLY A 171 18.62 12.83 -15.61
N GLN A 172 19.79 12.25 -15.33
CA GLN A 172 20.53 11.42 -16.30
C GLN A 172 19.74 10.17 -16.71
N GLU A 173 18.92 9.66 -15.81
CA GLU A 173 18.07 8.49 -16.01
C GLU A 173 16.72 8.81 -16.66
N GLY A 174 16.42 10.10 -16.91
CA GLY A 174 15.13 10.54 -17.47
C GLY A 174 13.94 10.30 -16.54
N LEU A 175 14.18 10.23 -15.23
CA LEU A 175 13.18 9.93 -14.21
C LEU A 175 12.51 11.18 -13.62
N ILE A 176 13.11 12.35 -13.83
CA ILE A 176 12.62 13.67 -13.43
C ILE A 176 13.01 14.74 -14.46
#